data_AF-A0A838LJ97-F1
#
_entry.id   AF-A0A838LJ97-F1
#
_cell.length_a   1.000
_cell.length_b   1.000
_cell.length_c   1.000
_cell.angle_alpha   90.00
_cell.angle_beta   90.00
_cell.angle_gamma   90.00
#
_symmetry.space_group_name_H-M   'P 1'
#
loop_
_entity.id
_entity.type
_entity.pdbx_description
1 polymer ?
#
loop_
_entity_poly.entity_id
_entity_poly.type
_entity_poly.pdbx_seq_one_letter_code
_entity_poly.pdbx_strand_id
1 'polypeptide(L)' 'MYRFVWRQLPGPLPVRILLSLALGVAVLAALYLVVFPALEPILSVEDITLGP' A
#
# COMPACT_ATOMS: atom_id res chain seq x y z
N MET A 1 -25.88 -3.73 -21.75
CA MET A 1 -25.64 -3.52 -20.31
C MET A 1 -24.16 -3.46 -19.95
N TYR A 2 -23.35 -2.68 -20.68
CA TYR A 2 -21.99 -2.27 -20.25
C TYR A 2 -21.91 -0.75 -20.03
N ARG A 3 -22.96 -0.01 -20.40
CA ARG A 3 -22.98 1.46 -20.42
C ARG A 3 -23.08 2.12 -19.03
N PHE A 4 -23.48 1.36 -18.00
CA PHE A 4 -23.64 1.87 -16.64
C PHE A 4 -22.30 1.90 -15.88
N VAL A 5 -21.45 0.89 -16.10
CA VAL A 5 -20.09 0.78 -15.50
C VAL A 5 -19.15 1.89 -15.98
N TRP A 6 -19.44 2.49 -17.14
CA TRP A 6 -18.69 3.62 -17.70
C TRP A 6 -19.23 5.01 -17.31
N ARG A 7 -20.40 5.09 -16.66
CA ARG A 7 -21.01 6.37 -16.24
C ARG A 7 -20.76 6.73 -14.78
N GLN A 8 -20.24 5.78 -13.99
CA GLN A 8 -20.15 5.93 -12.54
C GLN A 8 -18.74 6.22 -12.03
N LEU A 9 -17.76 6.32 -12.93
CA LEU A 9 -16.43 6.79 -12.56
C LEU A 9 -16.13 8.13 -13.24
N PRO A 10 -15.91 9.19 -12.44
CA PRO A 10 -15.55 10.50 -12.99
C PRO A 10 -14.13 10.40 -13.54
N GLY A 11 -14.00 10.58 -14.85
CA GLY A 11 -12.71 10.60 -15.54
C GLY A 11 -12.49 9.43 -16.51
N PRO A 12 -11.71 9.65 -17.58
CA PRO A 12 -11.42 8.64 -18.60
C PRO A 12 -10.74 7.41 -17.99
N LEU A 13 -10.90 6.24 -18.64
CA LEU A 13 -10.30 4.95 -18.26
C LEU A 13 -8.86 5.05 -17.66
N PRO A 14 -7.92 5.81 -18.25
CA PRO A 14 -6.59 6.01 -17.66
C PRO A 14 -6.60 6.64 -16.25
N VAL A 15 -7.51 7.58 -15.96
CA VAL A 15 -7.61 8.23 -14.64
C VAL A 15 -8.06 7.22 -13.58
N ARG A 16 -8.97 6.30 -13.92
CA ARG A 16 -9.41 5.24 -13.01
C ARG A 16 -8.28 4.26 -12.70
N ILE A 17 -7.51 3.88 -13.72
CA ILE A 17 -6.32 3.04 -13.57
C ILE A 17 -5.31 3.75 -12.68
N LEU A 18 -5.05 5.03 -12.94
CA LEU A 18 -4.08 5.82 -12.19
C LEU A 18 -4.49 6.01 -10.73
N LEU A 19 -5.77 6.24 -10.45
CA LEU A 19 -6.30 6.28 -9.08
C LEU A 19 -6.19 4.93 -8.36
N SER A 20 -6.51 3.82 -9.03
CA SER A 20 -6.36 2.48 -8.45
C SER A 20 -4.89 2.16 -8.15
N LEU A 21 -3.99 2.52 -9.07
CA LEU A 21 -2.55 2.36 -8.90
C LEU A 21 -2.05 3.23 -7.74
N ALA A 22 -2.47 4.49 -7.67
CA ALA A 22 -2.11 5.42 -6.61
C ALA A 22 -2.57 4.92 -5.23
N LEU A 23 -3.77 4.34 -5.13
CA LEU A 23 -4.24 3.71 -3.89
C LEU A 23 -3.38 2.50 -3.50
N GLY A 24 -3.03 1.64 -4.46
CA GLY A 24 -2.13 0.51 -4.20
C GLY A 24 -0.75 0.98 -3.69
N VAL A 25 -0.17 1.98 -4.35
CA VAL A 25 1.11 2.58 -3.95
C VAL A 25 0.99 3.24 -2.57
N ALA A 26 -0.10 3.94 -2.28
CA ALA A 26 -0.32 4.56 -0.98
C ALA A 26 -0.37 3.52 0.15
N VAL A 27 -1.01 2.36 -0.08
CA VAL A 27 -1.03 1.26 0.90
C VAL A 27 0.36 0.67 1.11
N LEU A 28 1.10 0.40 0.03
CA LEU A 28 2.48 -0.09 0.11
C LEU A 28 3.40 0.90 0.85
N ALA A 29 3.25 2.20 0.55
CA ALA A 29 3.99 3.26 1.23
C ALA A 29 3.62 3.35 2.72
N ALA A 30 2.34 3.23 3.08
CA ALA A 30 1.91 3.21 4.47
C ALA A 30 2.45 1.99 5.21
N LEU A 31 2.45 0.81 4.60
CA LEU A 31 3.09 -0.38 5.16
C LEU A 31 4.58 -0.14 5.40
N TYR A 32 5.29 0.41 4.42
CA TYR A 32 6.73 0.64 4.52
C TYR A 32 7.12 1.75 5.51
N LEU A 33 6.39 2.86 5.53
CA LEU A 33 6.74 4.03 6.35
C LEU A 33 6.10 4.02 7.75
N VAL A 34 5.05 3.24 7.96
CA VAL A 34 4.33 3.20 9.25
C VAL A 34 4.42 1.82 9.89
N VAL A 35 4.12 0.75 9.13
CA VAL A 35 4.08 -0.60 9.70
C VAL A 35 5.49 -1.10 10.01
N PHE A 36 6.48 -0.90 9.13
CA PHE A 36 7.86 -1.28 9.43
C PHE A 36 8.42 -0.59 10.69
N PRO A 37 8.33 0.74 10.85
CA PRO A 37 8.76 1.40 12.10
C PRO A 37 7.98 0.94 13.34
N ALA A 38 6.69 0.65 13.20
CA ALA A 38 5.90 0.07 14.29
C ALA A 38 6.31 -1.38 14.62
N LEU A 39 6.88 -2.10 13.66
CA LEU A 39 7.41 -3.45 13.83
C LEU A 39 8.86 -3.47 14.33
N GLU A 40 9.66 -2.40 14.17
CA GLU A 40 11.01 -2.29 14.75
C GLU A 40 11.10 -2.76 16.22
N PRO A 41 10.19 -2.34 17.13
CA PRO A 41 10.23 -2.80 18.52
C PRO A 41 9.74 -4.24 18.74
N ILE A 42 9.05 -4.84 17.77
CA ILE A 42 8.57 -6.24 17.84
C ILE A 42 9.61 -7.18 17.22
N LEU A 43 10.31 -6.70 16.20
CA LEU A 43 11.45 -7.34 15.55
C LEU A 43 12.75 -7.02 16.32
N SER A 44 12.67 -6.95 17.66
CA SER A 44 13.80 -6.70 18.55
C SER A 44 15.02 -7.49 18.08
N VAL A 45 16.08 -6.76 17.73
CA VAL A 45 17.41 -7.26 17.36
C VAL A 45 18.09 -7.99 18.54
N GLU A 46 17.42 -8.11 19.69
CA GLU A 46 17.89 -8.82 20.89
C GLU A 46 18.04 -10.34 20.66
N ASP A 47 17.33 -10.91 19.68
CA ASP A 47 17.45 -12.33 19.30
C ASP A 47 18.56 -12.63 18.28
N ILE A 48 19.39 -11.66 17.88
CA ILE A 48 20.76 -11.99 17.46
C ILE A 48 21.62 -12.03 18.72
N THR A 49 21.53 -13.17 19.39
CA THR A 49 22.57 -13.62 20.33
C THR A 49 23.87 -13.68 19.54
N LEU A 50 24.66 -12.60 19.60
CA LEU A 50 26.09 -12.67 19.38
C LEU A 50 26.63 -13.58 20.50
N GLY A 51 26.54 -14.89 20.26
CA GLY A 51 27.21 -15.88 21.08
C GLY A 51 28.72 -15.62 21.02
N PRO A 52 29.43 -15.75 22.15
CA PRO A 52 30.82 -15.32 22.32
C PRO A 52 31.79 -15.87 21.28
#